data_AF-A0A2H6LM74-F1
#
_entry.id   AF-A0A2H6LM74-F1
#
_cell.length_a   1.000
_cell.length_b   1.000
_cell.length_c   1.000
_cell.angle_alpha   90.00
_cell.angle_beta   90.00
_cell.angle_gamma   90.00
#
_symmetry.space_group_name_H-M   'P 1'
#
loop_
_entity.id
_entity.type
_entity.pdbx_description
1 polymer ?
#
loop_
_entity_poly.entity_id
_entity_poly.type
_entity_poly.pdbx_seq_one_letter_code
_entity_poly.pdbx_strand_id
1 'polypeptide(L)' 'MPVRNIYHVAVVQALIADGWTISNDPFYLAYGGRELYIDIGAEKVTIAAERNNEKIAVEIKNFLHLSPVTDL' A
#
# COMPACT_ATOMS: atom_id res chain seq x y z
N MET A 1 7.42 15.39 -2.89
CA MET A 1 6.52 14.24 -2.70
C MET A 1 7.24 13.00 -3.23
N PRO A 2 7.21 11.85 -2.54
CA PRO A 2 7.81 10.61 -3.05
C PRO A 2 7.20 10.26 -4.41
N VAL A 3 7.97 9.59 -5.28
CA VAL A 3 7.46 9.08 -6.55
C VAL A 3 6.43 8.00 -6.27
N ARG A 4 5.24 8.12 -6.87
CA ARG A 4 4.17 7.12 -6.75
C ARG A 4 4.65 5.83 -7.43
N ASN A 5 4.43 4.68 -6.80
CA ASN A 5 4.76 3.39 -7.39
C ASN A 5 4.10 3.25 -8.77
N ILE A 6 4.84 2.78 -9.78
CA ILE A 6 4.36 2.67 -11.17
C ILE A 6 3.13 1.76 -11.30
N TYR A 7 2.97 0.78 -10.40
CA TYR A 7 1.85 -0.14 -10.40
C TYR A 7 0.63 0.37 -9.63
N HIS A 8 0.73 1.54 -9.01
CA HIS A 8 -0.30 2.06 -8.13
C HIS A 8 -1.67 2.16 -8.79
N VAL A 9 -1.74 2.73 -9.99
CA VAL A 9 -3.01 2.87 -10.73
C VAL A 9 -3.60 1.49 -11.05
N ALA A 10 -2.77 0.55 -11.48
CA ALA A 10 -3.21 -0.81 -11.83
C ALA A 10 -3.77 -1.55 -10.60
N VAL A 11 -3.10 -1.44 -9.44
CA VAL A 11 -3.55 -2.06 -8.18
C VAL A 11 -4.88 -1.46 -7.71
N VAL A 12 -5.02 -0.13 -7.74
CA VAL A 12 -6.28 0.55 -7.37
C VAL A 12 -7.42 0.10 -8.28
N GLN A 13 -7.20 0.05 -9.59
CA GLN A 13 -8.22 -0.41 -10.54
C GLN A 13 -8.60 -1.87 -10.32
N ALA A 14 -7.62 -2.74 -10.03
CA ALA A 14 -7.87 -4.15 -9.73
C ALA A 14 -8.71 -4.33 -8.45
N LEU A 15 -8.41 -3.58 -7.38
CA LEU A 15 -9.18 -3.58 -6.15
C LEU A 15 -10.62 -3.14 -6.39
N ILE A 16 -10.83 -2.03 -7.11
CA ILE A 16 -12.17 -1.53 -7.44
C ILE A 16 -12.94 -2.55 -8.30
N ALA A 17 -12.28 -3.17 -9.29
CA ALA A 17 -12.89 -4.18 -10.14
C ALA A 17 -13.28 -5.45 -9.36
N ASP A 18 -12.52 -5.81 -8.32
CA ASP A 18 -12.82 -6.90 -7.39
C ASP A 18 -13.84 -6.51 -6.29
N GLY A 19 -14.44 -5.31 -6.39
CA GLY A 19 -15.50 -4.85 -5.50
C GLY A 19 -15.01 -4.29 -4.16
N TRP A 20 -13.74 -3.91 -4.06
CA TRP A 20 -13.21 -3.18 -2.90
C TRP A 20 -13.48 -1.68 -3.03
N THR A 21 -13.80 -1.06 -1.90
CA THR A 21 -13.86 0.40 -1.77
C THR A 21 -12.54 0.89 -1.21
N ILE A 22 -11.85 1.79 -1.91
CA ILE A 22 -10.64 2.43 -1.39
C ILE A 22 -11.06 3.45 -0.33
N SER A 23 -10.61 3.26 0.91
CA SER A 23 -10.95 4.13 2.05
C SER A 23 -9.88 5.19 2.32
N ASN A 24 -8.59 4.88 2.10
CA ASN A 24 -7.49 5.83 2.20
C ASN A 24 -6.38 5.52 1.20
N ASP A 25 -5.88 6.57 0.53
CA ASP A 25 -4.72 6.48 -0.35
C ASP A 25 -3.95 7.83 -0.33
N PRO A 26 -2.81 7.92 0.37
CA PRO A 26 -2.20 6.88 1.21
C PRO A 26 -2.90 6.72 2.57
N PHE A 27 -2.79 5.53 3.15
CA PHE A 27 -3.20 5.22 4.51
C PHE A 27 -2.05 5.49 5.48
N TYR A 28 -2.31 6.36 6.46
CA TYR A 28 -1.37 6.69 7.52
C TYR A 28 -1.77 6.02 8.83
N LEU A 29 -0.84 5.30 9.45
CA LEU A 29 -1.03 4.68 10.76
C LEU A 29 -0.07 5.30 11.78
N ALA A 30 -0.60 5.76 12.91
CA ALA A 30 0.19 6.23 14.04
C ALA A 30 -0.23 5.48 15.31
N TYR A 31 0.74 4.96 16.06
CA TYR A 31 0.49 4.21 17.30
C TYR A 31 1.53 4.58 18.38
N GLY A 32 1.06 4.91 19.58
CA GLY A 32 1.93 5.20 20.73
C GLY A 32 2.83 6.43 20.58
N GLY A 33 2.38 7.46 19.85
CA GLY A 33 3.16 8.68 19.58
C GLY A 33 4.26 8.49 18.53
N ARG A 34 4.29 7.34 17.86
CA ARG A 34 5.18 7.03 16.74
C ARG A 34 4.32 6.90 15.48
N GLU A 35 4.76 7.51 14.39
CA GLU A 35 4.21 7.17 13.07
C GLU A 35 4.67 5.75 12.75
N LEU A 36 3.73 4.81 12.71
CA LEU A 36 4.01 3.41 12.41
C LEU A 36 3.93 3.27 10.88
N TYR A 37 5.07 3.49 10.23
CA TYR A 37 5.27 2.95 8.89
C TYR A 37 5.27 1.43 9.07
N ILE A 38 4.44 0.70 8.33
CA ILE A 38 4.40 -0.76 8.39
C ILE A 38 5.84 -1.25 8.20
N ASP A 39 6.40 -1.83 9.26
CA ASP A 39 7.85 -1.93 9.52
C ASP A 39 8.50 -3.13 8.80
N ILE A 40 8.22 -3.28 7.50
CA ILE A 40 9.01 -4.07 6.54
C ILE A 40 8.94 -3.33 5.19
N GLY A 41 9.94 -2.49 4.90
CA GLY A 41 10.09 -1.82 3.61
C GLY A 41 9.46 -0.43 3.54
N ALA A 42 10.22 0.59 3.95
CA ALA A 42 9.83 2.01 4.01
C ALA A 42 9.47 2.67 2.65
N GLU A 43 8.39 2.23 2.01
CA GLU A 43 7.71 2.97 0.93
C GLU A 43 6.37 3.52 1.45
N LYS A 44 6.16 4.83 1.26
CA LYS A 44 5.05 5.61 1.84
C LYS A 44 3.68 5.38 1.17
N VAL A 45 3.49 4.28 0.45
CA VAL A 45 2.29 4.04 -0.37
C VAL A 45 1.57 2.79 0.12
N THR A 46 0.99 2.90 1.31
CA THR A 46 0.00 1.93 1.80
C THR A 46 -1.39 2.43 1.40
N ILE A 47 -2.25 1.58 0.88
CA ILE A 47 -3.66 1.88 0.60
C ILE A 47 -4.51 1.16 1.63
N ALA A 48 -5.55 1.80 2.16
CA ALA A 48 -6.59 1.10 2.89
C ALA A 48 -7.77 0.83 1.97
N ALA A 49 -8.31 -0.39 2.03
CA ALA A 49 -9.50 -0.78 1.29
C ALA A 49 -10.43 -1.61 2.17
N GLU A 50 -11.73 -1.53 1.88
CA GLU A 50 -12.75 -2.27 2.61
C GLU A 50 -13.77 -2.92 1.67
N ARG A 51 -14.25 -4.11 2.05
CA ARG A 51 -15.30 -4.85 1.37
C ARG A 51 -16.08 -5.67 2.38
N ASN A 52 -17.40 -5.49 2.44
CA ASN A 52 -18.25 -6.09 3.47
C ASN A 52 -17.76 -5.71 4.89
N ASN A 53 -17.32 -6.69 5.68
CA ASN A 53 -16.77 -6.51 7.03
C ASN A 53 -15.24 -6.70 7.07
N GLU A 54 -14.59 -6.76 5.91
CA GLU A 54 -13.15 -6.97 5.77
C GLU A 54 -12.45 -5.63 5.46
N LYS A 55 -11.32 -5.40 6.14
CA LYS A 55 -10.47 -4.23 5.93
C LYS A 55 -9.04 -4.70 5.70
N ILE A 56 -8.42 -4.18 4.65
CA ILE A 56 -7.06 -4.51 4.27
C ILE A 56 -6.21 -3.24 4.17
N ALA A 57 -4.93 -3.38 4.51
CA ALA A 57 -3.88 -2.45 4.14
C ALA A 57 -3.05 -3.09 3.03
N VAL A 58 -2.84 -2.37 1.93
CA VAL A 58 -2.17 -2.87 0.73
C VAL A 58 -0.89 -2.07 0.52
N GLU A 59 0.25 -2.75 0.57
CA GLU A 59 1.55 -2.19 0.21
C GLU A 59 1.89 -2.56 -1.24
N ILE A 60 2.35 -1.58 -2.03
CA ILE A 60 2.67 -1.79 -3.44
C ILE A 60 4.20 -1.72 -3.62
N LYS A 61 4.81 -2.86 -3.98
CA LYS A 61 6.24 -2.99 -4.32
C LYS A 61 6.41 -3.18 -5.83
N ASN A 62 7.48 -2.61 -6.39
CA ASN A 62 7.75 -2.66 -7.83
C ASN A 62 8.75 -3.77 -8.26
N PHE A 63 9.51 -4.33 -7.32
CA PHE A 63 10.51 -5.41 -7.54
C PHE A 63 11.40 -5.16 -8.78
N LEU A 64 11.88 -3.93 -8.97
CA LEU A 64 12.62 -3.54 -10.17
C LEU A 64 14.10 -3.96 -10.14
N HIS A 65 14.63 -4.39 -8.99
CA HIS A 65 16.01 -4.86 -8.91
C HIS A 65 16.16 -6.33 -9.33
N LEU A 66 17.35 -6.67 -9.84
CA LEU A 66 17.71 -8.03 -10.26
C LEU A 66 17.59 -9.08 -9.14
N SER A 67 17.66 -8.64 -7.89
CA SER A 67 17.48 -9.48 -6.71
C SER A 67 16.27 -9.01 -5.93
N PRO A 68 15.21 -9.83 -5.79
CA PRO A 68 14.06 -9.51 -4.95
C PRO A 68 14.43 -9.28 -3.48
N VAL A 69 15.53 -9.88 -3.01
CA VAL A 69 16.05 -9.69 -1.65
C VAL A 69 16.46 -8.24 -1.39
N THR A 70 16.83 -7.50 -2.43
CA THR A 70 17.22 -6.10 -2.31
C THR A 70 16.01 -5.16 -2.18
N ASP A 71 14.81 -5.63 -2.53
CA ASP A 71 13.55 -4.85 -2.53
C ASP A 71 12.59 -5.23 -1.39
N LEU A 72 12.94 -6.23 -0.58
CA LEU A 72 12.17 -6.74 0.57
C LEU A 72 12.45 -5.97 1.86
#